data_AF-A0A2V8GC66-F1
#
_entry.id   AF-A0A2V8GC66-F1
#
_cell.length_a   1.000
_cell.length_b   1.000
_cell.length_c   1.000
_cell.angle_alpha   90.00
_cell.angle_beta   90.00
_cell.angle_gamma   90.00
#
_symmetry.space_group_name_H-M   'P 1'
#
loop_
_entity.id
_entity.type
_entity.pdbx_description
1 polymer ?
#
loop_
_entity_poly.entity_id
_entity_poly.type
_entity_poly.pdbx_seq_one_letter_code
_entity_poly.pdbx_strand_id
1 'polypeptide(L)' 'MMRLAETALRGSYPPLVTPFRDGRVDLETFASLVDRQVRLGSHGIVVCGTTGEPSSLTLSERADLVRVAVEAVARR' A
#
# COMPACT_ATOMS: atom_id res chain seq x y z
N MET A 1 6.74 17.12 14.12
CA MET A 1 7.48 15.94 13.62
C MET A 1 6.96 14.71 14.34
N MET A 2 6.51 13.69 13.62
CA MET A 2 6.04 12.44 14.26
C MET A 2 7.24 11.66 14.76
N ARG A 3 7.21 11.20 16.01
CA ARG A 3 8.27 10.38 16.61
C ARG A 3 7.77 8.94 16.67
N LEU A 4 8.43 8.05 15.96
CA LEU A 4 8.22 6.61 16.08
C LEU A 4 9.06 6.09 17.25
N ALA A 5 8.57 5.07 17.95
CA ALA A 5 9.40 4.34 18.89
C ALA A 5 10.57 3.68 18.13
N GLU A 6 11.74 3.53 18.77
CA GLU A 6 12.92 2.92 18.14
C GLU A 6 12.65 1.51 17.60
N THR A 7 11.70 0.79 18.19
CA THR A 7 11.31 -0.57 17.80
C THR A 7 10.12 -0.64 16.84
N ALA A 8 9.61 0.51 16.38
CA ALA A 8 8.43 0.59 15.52
C ALA A 8 8.67 0.04 14.11
N LEU A 9 9.87 0.28 13.55
CA LEU A 9 10.25 -0.20 12.22
C LEU A 9 11.04 -1.50 12.33
N ARG A 10 10.35 -2.63 12.22
CA ARG A 10 10.95 -3.98 12.25
C ARG A 10 10.22 -4.91 11.30
N GLY A 11 10.84 -6.01 10.91
CA GLY A 11 10.21 -7.05 10.10
C GLY A 11 10.12 -6.70 8.61
N SER A 12 9.10 -7.24 7.93
CA SER A 12 8.95 -7.15 6.47
C SER A 12 7.98 -6.04 6.04
N TYR A 13 8.38 -5.26 5.03
CA TYR A 13 7.61 -4.19 4.39
C TYR A 13 7.59 -4.39 2.87
N PRO A 14 6.81 -5.37 2.37
CA PRO A 14 6.79 -5.65 0.94
C PRO A 14 6.24 -4.45 0.15
N PRO A 15 6.90 -4.08 -0.96
CA PRO A 15 6.36 -3.09 -1.88
C PRO A 15 5.21 -3.71 -2.68
N LEU A 16 4.07 -3.03 -2.70
CA LEU A 16 2.89 -3.50 -3.42
C LEU A 16 2.89 -2.97 -4.86
N VAL A 17 2.52 -3.84 -5.78
CA VAL A 17 2.21 -3.48 -7.17
C VAL A 17 0.90 -2.70 -7.22
N THR A 18 0.75 -1.87 -8.26
CA THR A 18 -0.52 -1.20 -8.57
C THR A 18 -1.26 -2.02 -9.63
N PRO A 19 -2.30 -2.79 -9.26
CA PRO A 19 -3.05 -3.57 -10.24
C PRO A 19 -3.89 -2.65 -11.13
N PHE A 20 -4.06 -3.06 -12.39
CA PHE A 20 -4.91 -2.39 -13.37
C PHE A 20 -5.96 -3.35 -13.91
N ARG A 21 -7.15 -2.81 -14.20
CA ARG A 21 -8.25 -3.48 -14.89
C ARG A 21 -8.82 -2.51 -15.90
N ASP A 22 -8.87 -2.91 -17.17
CA ASP A 22 -9.38 -2.10 -18.28
C ASP A 22 -8.72 -0.71 -18.38
N GLY A 23 -7.39 -0.66 -18.22
CA GLY A 23 -6.60 0.56 -18.30
C GLY A 23 -6.77 1.53 -17.13
N ARG A 24 -7.49 1.14 -16.07
CA ARG A 24 -7.69 1.92 -14.85
C ARG A 24 -7.13 1.19 -13.64
N VAL A 25 -6.74 1.94 -12.62
CA VAL A 25 -6.31 1.36 -11.34
C VAL A 25 -7.43 0.51 -10.73
N ASP A 26 -7.09 -0.71 -10.36
CA ASP A 26 -8.00 -1.68 -9.75
C ASP A 26 -7.88 -1.63 -8.22
N LEU A 27 -8.61 -0.69 -7.61
CA LEU A 27 -8.55 -0.44 -6.17
C LEU A 27 -9.06 -1.62 -5.32
N GLU A 28 -9.99 -2.43 -5.85
CA GLU A 28 -10.52 -3.60 -5.16
C GLU A 28 -9.45 -4.70 -5.03
N THR A 29 -8.75 -5.00 -6.13
CA THR A 29 -7.63 -5.94 -6.10
C THR A 29 -6.51 -5.40 -5.22
N PHE A 30 -6.22 -4.10 -5.29
CA PHE A 30 -5.21 -3.49 -4.44
C PHE A 30 -5.55 -3.63 -2.95
N ALA A 31 -6.79 -3.37 -2.53
CA ALA A 31 -7.25 -3.59 -1.16
C ALA A 31 -7.08 -5.04 -0.71
N SER A 32 -7.35 -6.01 -1.60
CA SER A 32 -7.15 -7.43 -1.33
C SER A 32 -5.67 -7.81 -1.16
N LEU A 33 -4.76 -7.17 -1.90
CA LEU A 33 -3.31 -7.33 -1.72
C LEU A 33 -2.86 -6.77 -0.37
N VAL A 34 -3.38 -5.60 0.03
CA VAL A 34 -3.11 -5.02 1.35
C VAL A 34 -3.58 -5.95 2.47
N ASP A 35 -4.83 -6.39 2.44
CA ASP A 35 -5.36 -7.29 3.48
C ASP A 35 -4.59 -8.62 3.53
N ARG A 36 -4.16 -9.14 2.37
CA ARG A 36 -3.28 -10.32 2.33
C ARG A 36 -1.98 -10.10 3.10
N GLN A 37 -1.32 -8.96 2.96
CA GLN A 37 -0.08 -8.69 3.70
C GLN A 37 -0.33 -8.66 5.20
N VAL A 38 -1.43 -8.04 5.62
CA VAL A 38 -1.80 -8.00 7.04
C VAL A 38 -2.08 -9.40 7.57
N ARG A 39 -2.86 -10.22 6.84
CA ARG A 39 -3.16 -11.62 7.23
C ARG A 39 -1.91 -12.49 7.31
N LEU A 40 -0.90 -12.22 6.49
CA LEU A 40 0.37 -12.96 6.47
C LEU A 40 1.40 -12.45 7.49
N GLY A 41 1.08 -11.41 8.28
CA GLY A 41 1.95 -10.92 9.34
C GLY A 41 3.09 -10.00 8.86
N SER A 42 2.95 -9.38 7.69
CA SER A 42 3.84 -8.28 7.29
C SER A 42 3.71 -7.14 8.30
N HIS A 43 4.84 -6.50 8.63
CA HIS A 43 4.88 -5.44 9.65
C HIS A 43 4.52 -4.07 9.08
N GLY A 44 4.52 -3.96 7.76
CA GLY A 44 3.94 -2.85 7.03
C GLY A 44 3.95 -3.15 5.55
N ILE A 45 3.67 -2.13 4.75
CA ILE A 45 3.65 -2.20 3.28
C ILE A 45 4.26 -0.92 2.73
N VAL A 46 4.81 -0.99 1.52
CA VAL A 46 5.24 0.21 0.79
C VAL A 46 4.28 0.43 -0.38
N VAL A 47 3.61 1.58 -0.37
CA VAL A 47 2.67 2.02 -1.41
C VAL A 47 3.35 3.07 -2.27
N CYS A 48 3.16 3.02 -3.59
CA CYS A 48 3.80 3.94 -4.54
C CYS A 48 5.34 3.92 -4.50
N GLY A 49 5.96 2.82 -4.06
CA GLY A 49 7.38 2.54 -4.32
C GLY A 49 7.62 2.22 -5.80
N THR A 50 8.87 2.04 -6.24
CA THR A 50 9.16 1.76 -7.66
C THR A 50 8.37 0.57 -8.23
N THR A 51 8.18 -0.49 -7.43
CA THR A 51 7.33 -1.66 -7.74
C THR A 51 5.86 -1.32 -7.96
N GLY A 52 5.36 -0.26 -7.32
CA GLY A 52 4.01 0.27 -7.52
C GLY A 52 3.90 1.22 -8.73
N GLU A 53 5.00 1.42 -9.47
CA GLU A 53 5.06 2.18 -10.72
C GLU A 53 4.49 3.61 -10.63
N PRO A 54 4.88 4.43 -9.63
CA PRO A 54 4.27 5.74 -9.41
C PRO A 54 4.38 6.63 -10.64
N SER A 55 5.47 6.56 -11.41
CA SER A 55 5.68 7.34 -12.64
C SER A 55 4.58 7.14 -13.70
N SER A 56 3.86 6.02 -13.65
CA SER A 56 2.76 5.70 -14.57
C SER A 56 1.39 6.15 -14.04
N LEU A 57 1.34 6.72 -12.83
CA LEU A 57 0.12 7.12 -12.14
C LEU A 57 -0.01 8.63 -12.04
N THR A 58 -1.24 9.11 -12.21
CA THR A 58 -1.64 10.46 -11.83
C THR A 58 -1.53 10.68 -10.32
N LEU A 59 -1.49 11.94 -9.89
CA LEU A 59 -1.46 12.27 -8.47
C LEU A 59 -2.73 11.80 -7.73
N SER A 60 -3.89 11.84 -8.39
CA SER A 60 -5.15 11.34 -7.84
C SER A 60 -5.11 9.83 -7.62
N GLU A 61 -4.63 9.05 -8.59
CA GLU A 61 -4.50 7.60 -8.44
C GLU A 61 -3.55 7.21 -7.31
N ARG A 62 -2.43 7.92 -7.17
CA ARG A 62 -1.52 7.71 -6.03
C ARG A 62 -2.18 8.02 -4.69
N ALA A 63 -2.96 9.11 -4.62
CA ALA A 63 -3.71 9.46 -3.41
C ALA A 63 -4.79 8.42 -3.08
N ASP A 64 -5.45 7.86 -4.10
CA ASP A 64 -6.46 6.83 -3.95
C ASP A 64 -5.87 5.52 -3.43
N LEU A 65 -4.71 5.10 -3.94
CA LEU A 65 -3.98 3.94 -3.42
C LEU A 65 -3.61 4.11 -1.94
N VAL A 66 -3.09 5.28 -1.55
CA VAL A 66 -2.76 5.54 -0.14
C VAL A 66 -4.02 5.49 0.74
N ARG A 67 -5.12 6.08 0.28
CA ARG A 67 -6.40 6.07 1.02
C ARG A 67 -6.93 4.66 1.21
N VAL A 68 -6.98 3.88 0.13
CA VAL A 68 -7.45 2.49 0.16
C VAL A 68 -6.54 1.63 1.03
N ALA A 69 -5.21 1.82 0.99
CA ALA A 69 -4.29 1.11 1.86
C ALA A 69 -4.59 1.39 3.35
N VAL A 70 -4.79 2.66 3.73
CA VAL A 70 -5.11 3.05 5.11
C VAL A 70 -6.45 2.47 5.57
N GLU A 71 -7.46 2.47 4.69
CA GLU A 71 -8.77 1.88 4.98
C GLU A 71 -8.67 0.36 5.15
N ALA A 72 -7.96 -0.34 4.26
CA ALA A 72 -7.83 -1.80 4.26
C ALA A 72 -7.01 -2.34 5.45
N VAL A 73 -5.98 -1.60 5.93
CA VAL A 73 -5.25 -2.01 7.14
C VAL A 73 -6.07 -1.82 8.42
N ALA A 74 -7.20 -1.10 8.37
CA ALA A 74 -8.08 -0.83 9.51
C ALA A 74 -7.34 -0.21 10.73
N ARG A 75 -6.31 0.61 10.47
CA ARG A 75 -5.44 1.24 11.49
C ARG A 75 -4.67 0.27 12.39
N ARG A 76 -4.35 -0.93 11.90
CA ARG A 76 -3.47 -1.89 12.56
C ARG A 76 -2.00 -1.62 12.27
#